data_AF-A0A3D4WPH1-F1
#
_entry.id   AF-A0A3D4WPH1-F1
#
_cell.length_a   1.000
_cell.length_b   1.000
_cell.length_c   1.000
_cell.angle_alpha   90.00
_cell.angle_beta   90.00
_cell.angle_gamma   90.00
#
_symmetry.space_group_name_H-M   'P 1'
#
loop_
_entity.id
_entity.type
_entity.pdbx_description
1 polymer ?
#
loop_
_entity_poly.entity_id
_entity_poly.type
_entity_poly.pdbx_seq_one_letter_code
_entity_poly.pdbx_strand_id
1 'polypeptide(L)'
;RHELAAGGAGHRPALSGYSAHFLDHVLVLCSVLTVVTYLLYLRTETSFGPVALLTAPCALFALFRYLQIVMVRSEGGNPVRILLRDRVMVVNTLIWLALITVPELFERFYRG
;
A
#
# COMPACT_ATOMS: atom_id res chain seq x y z
N ARG A 1 -30.81 -8.74 -0.80
CA ARG A 1 -29.81 -8.90 -1.89
C ARG A 1 -30.19 -8.16 -3.18
N HIS A 2 -31.20 -7.27 -3.19
CA HIS A 2 -31.64 -6.52 -4.37
C HIS A 2 -31.51 -4.99 -4.27
N GLU A 3 -30.80 -4.45 -3.27
CA GLU A 3 -30.69 -2.99 -3.07
C GLU A 3 -29.34 -2.38 -3.52
N LEU A 4 -28.38 -3.18 -4.01
CA LEU A 4 -27.06 -2.67 -4.44
C LEU A 4 -27.01 -2.24 -5.93
N ALA A 5 -28.14 -2.21 -6.62
CA ALA A 5 -28.22 -1.79 -8.01
C ALA A 5 -28.49 -0.28 -8.20
N ALA A 6 -28.78 0.46 -7.13
CA ALA A 6 -29.19 1.86 -7.22
C ALA A 6 -28.33 2.77 -6.34
N GLY A 7 -27.29 3.37 -6.94
CA GLY A 7 -26.73 4.60 -6.42
C GLY A 7 -25.21 4.63 -6.30
N GLY A 8 -24.55 5.09 -7.38
CA GLY A 8 -23.27 5.78 -7.21
C GLY A 8 -22.04 5.11 -7.81
N ALA A 9 -22.17 4.36 -8.91
CA ALA A 9 -21.07 4.22 -9.85
C ALA A 9 -20.79 5.59 -10.47
N GLY A 10 -19.88 6.35 -9.84
CA GLY A 10 -19.21 7.47 -10.50
C GLY A 10 -18.58 6.94 -11.79
N HIS A 11 -19.30 7.11 -12.90
CA HIS A 11 -19.00 6.60 -14.23
C HIS A 11 -17.61 7.12 -14.65
N ARG A 12 -16.56 6.36 -14.35
CA ARG A 12 -15.31 6.44 -15.11
C ARG A 12 -15.53 5.59 -16.37
N PRO A 13 -15.60 6.20 -17.57
CA PRO A 13 -15.86 5.47 -18.82
C PRO A 13 -14.85 4.33 -19.07
N ALA A 14 -13.65 4.44 -18.50
CA ALA A 14 -12.61 3.42 -18.58
C ALA A 14 -12.94 2.08 -17.89
N LEU A 15 -13.96 2.02 -17.01
CA LEU A 15 -14.29 0.82 -16.24
C LEU A 15 -15.54 0.08 -16.77
N SER A 16 -16.22 0.57 -17.82
CA SER A 16 -17.50 0.02 -18.28
C SER A 16 -17.45 -1.43 -18.75
N GLY A 17 -16.25 -1.97 -19.04
CA GLY A 17 -16.05 -3.36 -19.48
C GLY A 17 -15.62 -4.33 -18.36
N TYR A 18 -15.43 -3.86 -17.12
CA TYR A 18 -14.90 -4.69 -16.03
C TYR A 18 -15.95 -4.87 -14.93
N SER A 19 -16.11 -6.11 -14.46
CA SER A 19 -16.89 -6.37 -13.25
C SER A 19 -16.07 -5.98 -12.01
N ALA A 20 -16.74 -5.51 -10.96
CA ALA A 20 -16.07 -5.17 -9.69
C ALA A 20 -15.25 -6.35 -9.14
N HIS A 21 -15.79 -7.57 -9.24
CA HIS A 21 -15.13 -8.80 -8.78
C HIS A 21 -13.84 -9.12 -9.56
N PHE A 22 -13.81 -8.85 -10.88
CA PHE A 22 -12.59 -9.01 -11.67
C PHE A 22 -11.52 -8.01 -11.24
N LEU A 23 -11.92 -6.76 -11.00
CA LEU A 23 -11.00 -5.71 -10.57
C LEU A 23 -10.39 -6.04 -9.19
N ASP A 24 -11.19 -6.56 -8.26
CA ASP A 24 -10.71 -7.01 -6.95
C ASP A 24 -9.64 -8.10 -7.08
N HIS A 25 -9.81 -9.05 -8.02
CA HIS A 25 -8.83 -10.10 -8.26
C HIS A 25 -7.52 -9.58 -8.84
N VAL A 26 -7.58 -8.70 -9.84
CA VAL A 26 -6.38 -8.04 -10.39
C VAL A 26 -5.67 -7.26 -9.30
N LEU A 27 -6.41 -6.58 -8.42
CA LEU A 27 -5.85 -5.80 -7.33
C LEU A 27 -5.14 -6.68 -6.29
N VAL A 28 -5.72 -7.83 -5.92
CA VAL A 28 -5.04 -8.83 -5.07
C VAL A 28 -3.76 -9.34 -5.74
N LEU A 29 -3.81 -9.70 -7.02
CA LEU A 29 -2.64 -10.20 -7.76
C LEU A 29 -1.50 -9.18 -7.80
N CYS A 30 -1.81 -7.92 -8.14
CA CYS A 30 -0.85 -6.83 -8.13
C CYS A 30 -0.27 -6.60 -6.72
N SER A 31 -1.09 -6.74 -5.67
CA SER A 31 -0.66 -6.60 -4.28
C SER A 31 0.34 -7.69 -3.89
N VAL A 32 0.05 -8.95 -4.22
CA VAL A 32 0.98 -10.07 -3.98
C VAL A 32 2.29 -9.87 -4.73
N LEU A 33 2.22 -9.48 -6.01
CA LEU A 33 3.41 -9.20 -6.80
C LEU A 33 4.25 -8.07 -6.21
N THR A 34 3.60 -6.98 -5.77
CA THR A 34 4.28 -5.85 -5.12
C THR A 34 5.03 -6.29 -3.86
N VAL A 35 4.41 -7.12 -3.01
CA VAL A 35 5.06 -7.65 -1.80
C VAL A 35 6.25 -8.53 -2.16
N VAL A 36 6.08 -9.46 -3.10
CA VAL A 36 7.16 -10.36 -3.51
C VAL A 36 8.33 -9.57 -4.09
N THR A 37 8.06 -8.64 -5.01
CA THR A 37 9.10 -7.77 -5.58
C THR A 37 9.79 -6.93 -4.51
N TYR A 38 9.04 -6.40 -3.54
CA TYR A 38 9.62 -5.63 -2.43
C TYR A 38 10.54 -6.47 -1.54
N LEU A 39 10.13 -7.69 -1.19
CA LEU A 39 10.94 -8.61 -0.41
C LEU A 39 12.20 -9.05 -1.16
N LEU A 40 12.09 -9.29 -2.48
CA LEU A 40 13.24 -9.59 -3.33
C LEU A 40 14.20 -8.40 -3.39
N TYR A 41 13.69 -7.18 -3.55
CA TYR A 41 14.48 -5.95 -3.53
C TYR A 41 15.26 -5.81 -2.21
N LEU A 42 14.59 -6.00 -1.08
CA LEU A 42 15.21 -5.98 0.25
C LEU A 42 16.31 -7.05 0.43
N ARG A 43 16.21 -8.17 -0.30
CA ARG A 43 17.21 -9.25 -0.25
C ARG A 43 18.40 -8.97 -1.16
N THR A 44 18.19 -8.32 -2.31
CA THR A 44 19.24 -8.01 -3.27
C THR A 44 20.06 -6.78 -2.87
N GLU A 45 19.40 -5.78 -2.29
CA GLU A 45 20.06 -4.56 -1.82
C GLU A 45 20.58 -4.76 -0.39
N THR A 46 21.75 -5.39 -0.27
CA THR A 46 22.44 -5.59 1.01
C THR A 46 22.94 -4.28 1.64
N SER A 47 22.85 -3.15 0.91
CA SER A 47 23.37 -1.86 1.36
C SER A 47 22.64 -1.30 2.59
N PHE A 48 21.38 -1.69 2.82
CA PHE A 48 20.60 -1.23 3.99
C PHE A 48 20.73 -2.15 5.21
N GLY A 49 21.50 -3.24 5.12
CA GLY A 49 21.73 -4.19 6.22
C GLY A 49 20.44 -4.85 6.74
N PRO A 50 20.48 -5.47 7.95
CA PRO A 50 19.30 -6.12 8.55
C PRO A 50 18.14 -5.17 8.87
N VAL A 51 18.38 -3.86 8.88
CA VAL A 51 17.35 -2.83 9.13
C VAL A 51 16.37 -2.73 7.96
N ALA A 52 16.80 -3.06 6.73
CA ALA A 52 15.93 -3.13 5.56
C ALA A 52 14.77 -4.12 5.75
N LEU A 53 15.00 -5.23 6.45
CA LEU A 53 13.93 -6.21 6.72
C LEU A 53 12.86 -5.66 7.69
N LEU A 54 13.17 -4.64 8.49
CA LEU A 54 12.21 -3.98 9.38
C LEU A 54 11.23 -3.10 8.61
N THR A 55 11.55 -2.70 7.36
CA THR A 55 10.63 -1.93 6.53
C THR A 55 9.56 -2.80 5.86
N ALA A 56 9.80 -4.12 5.77
CA ALA A 56 8.84 -5.11 5.29
C ALA A 56 7.50 -5.10 6.04
N PRO A 57 7.43 -5.32 7.37
CA PRO A 57 6.16 -5.30 8.09
C PRO A 57 5.41 -3.97 7.96
N CYS A 58 6.11 -2.83 7.91
CA CYS A 58 5.49 -1.52 7.68
C CYS A 58 4.85 -1.40 6.29
N ALA A 59 5.52 -1.88 5.24
CA ALA A 59 5.00 -1.89 3.87
C ALA A 59 3.82 -2.88 3.72
N LEU A 60 3.91 -4.06 4.33
CA LEU A 60 2.82 -5.04 4.32
C LEU A 60 1.59 -4.50 5.06
N PHE A 61 1.78 -3.90 6.24
CA PHE A 61 0.67 -3.28 6.98
C PHE A 61 -0.02 -2.20 6.15
N ALA A 62 0.77 -1.36 5.47
CA ALA A 62 0.24 -0.33 4.59
C ALA A 62 -0.64 -0.88 3.47
N LEU A 63 -0.15 -1.93 2.81
CA LEU A 63 -0.86 -2.61 1.75
C LEU A 63 -2.15 -3.28 2.26
N PHE A 64 -2.08 -4.01 3.37
CA PHE A 64 -3.26 -4.64 3.96
C PHE A 64 -4.32 -3.62 4.38
N ARG A 65 -3.91 -2.49 4.94
CA ARG A 65 -4.84 -1.41 5.28
C ARG A 65 -5.51 -0.81 4.04
N TYR A 66 -4.75 -0.64 2.96
CA TYR A 66 -5.31 -0.22 1.67
C TYR A 66 -6.32 -1.24 1.13
N LEU A 67 -5.98 -2.52 1.12
CA LEU A 67 -6.87 -3.60 0.69
C LEU A 67 -8.14 -3.65 1.55
N GLN A 68 -8.02 -3.49 2.86
CA GLN A 68 -9.16 -3.43 3.77
C GLN A 68 -10.12 -2.29 3.42
N ILE A 69 -9.59 -1.09 3.14
CA ILE A 69 -10.42 0.07 2.77
C ILE A 69 -11.13 -0.18 1.44
N VAL A 70 -10.40 -0.67 0.43
CA VAL A 70 -10.96 -0.89 -0.91
C VAL A 70 -11.99 -2.02 -0.92
N MET A 71 -11.66 -3.19 -0.35
CA MET A 71 -12.48 -4.39 -0.44
C MET A 71 -13.65 -4.42 0.56
N VAL A 72 -13.43 -3.92 1.78
CA VAL A 72 -14.44 -4.03 2.85
C VAL A 72 -15.36 -2.81 2.88
N ARG A 73 -14.82 -1.61 2.73
CA ARG A 73 -15.64 -0.40 2.85
C ARG A 73 -16.37 -0.07 1.55
N SER A 74 -15.86 -0.50 0.38
CA SER A 74 -16.49 -0.27 -0.94
C SER A 74 -17.00 1.16 -1.14
N GLU A 75 -16.41 2.13 -0.43
CA GLU A 75 -16.83 3.52 -0.48
C GLU A 75 -16.37 4.07 -1.83
N GLY A 76 -17.30 4.44 -2.71
CA GLY A 76 -17.00 5.01 -4.04
C GLY A 76 -16.24 6.35 -4.02
N GLY A 77 -15.75 6.80 -2.85
CA GLY A 77 -14.83 7.92 -2.69
C GLY A 77 -13.39 7.54 -3.06
N ASN A 78 -12.50 8.52 -3.14
CA ASN A 78 -11.09 8.27 -3.43
C ASN A 78 -10.42 7.53 -2.24
N PRO A 79 -10.08 6.23 -2.35
CA PRO A 79 -9.55 5.44 -1.24
C PRO A 79 -8.22 6.00 -0.72
N VAL A 80 -7.44 6.66 -1.59
CA VAL A 80 -6.20 7.34 -1.21
C VAL A 80 -6.46 8.48 -0.23
N ARG A 81 -7.56 9.22 -0.40
CA ARG A 81 -7.92 10.33 0.50
C ARG A 81 -8.32 9.82 1.88
N ILE A 82 -9.00 8.68 1.95
CA ILE A 82 -9.38 8.03 3.21
C ILE A 82 -8.11 7.51 3.91
N LEU A 83 -7.22 6.88 3.14
CA LEU A 83 -5.94 6.37 3.62
C LEU A 83 -5.07 7.49 4.22
N LEU A 84 -4.94 8.64 3.55
CA LEU A 84 -4.16 9.78 4.02
C LEU A 84 -4.74 10.45 5.28
N ARG A 85 -6.04 10.29 5.54
CA ARG A 85 -6.69 10.78 6.76
C ARG A 85 -6.62 9.80 7.92
N ASP A 86 -6.31 8.53 7.65
CA ASP A 86 -6.21 7.50 8.67
C ASP A 86 -4.93 7.72 9.49
N ARG A 87 -5.11 8.09 10.76
CA ARG A 87 -4.02 8.38 11.71
C ARG A 87 -3.04 7.22 11.82
N VAL A 88 -3.53 5.97 11.76
CA VAL A 88 -2.68 4.78 11.86
C VAL A 88 -1.76 4.68 10.65
N MET A 89 -2.28 5.06 9.48
CA MET A 89 -1.55 5.06 8.22
C MET A 89 -0.48 6.14 8.20
N VAL A 90 -0.82 7.35 8.63
CA VAL A 90 0.14 8.46 8.76
C VAL A 90 1.30 8.08 9.69
N VAL A 91 1.00 7.52 10.86
CA VAL A 91 2.04 7.08 11.80
C VAL A 91 2.91 5.98 11.20
N ASN A 92 2.32 4.98 10.53
CA ASN A 92 3.07 3.93 9.87
C ASN A 92 4.01 4.49 8.77
N THR A 93 3.53 5.44 7.96
CA THR A 93 4.34 6.09 6.94
C THR A 93 5.50 6.88 7.54
N LEU A 94 5.28 7.59 8.66
CA LEU A 94 6.34 8.32 9.37
C LEU A 94 7.41 7.37 9.92
N ILE A 95 7.00 6.26 10.54
CA ILE A 95 7.93 5.23 11.04
C ILE A 95 8.74 4.63 9.90
N TRP A 96 8.08 4.32 8.78
CA TRP A 96 8.74 3.75 7.60
C TRP A 96 9.77 4.71 6.99
N LEU A 97 9.44 6.00 6.87
CA LEU A 97 10.37 7.04 6.42
C LEU A 97 11.58 7.18 7.35
N ALA A 98 11.36 7.13 8.67
CA ALA A 98 12.44 7.17 9.64
C ALA A 98 13.38 5.95 9.49
N LEU A 99 12.82 4.75 9.28
CA LEU A 99 13.62 3.53 9.09
C LEU A 99 14.52 3.59 7.84
N ILE A 100 14.09 4.28 6.78
CA ILE A 100 14.88 4.43 5.55
C ILE A 100 15.92 5.54 5.69
N THR A 101 15.52 6.71 6.21
CA THR A 101 16.37 7.92 6.20
C THR A 101 17.44 7.94 7.30
N VAL A 102 17.18 7.33 8.46
CA VAL A 102 18.12 7.35 9.59
C VAL A 102 19.42 6.59 9.29
N PRO A 103 19.39 5.36 8.73
CA PRO A 103 20.62 4.65 8.34
C PRO A 103 21.43 5.42 7.30
N GLU A 104 20.78 6.01 6.28
CA GLU A 104 21.47 6.78 5.24
C GLU A 104 22.14 8.05 5.80
N LEU A 105 21.46 8.77 6.69
CA LEU A 105 22.02 9.96 7.37
C LEU A 105 23.22 9.59 8.24
N PHE A 106 23.12 8.48 8.97
CA PHE A 106 24.21 7.98 9.81
C PHE A 106 25.43 7.62 8.96
N GLU A 107 25.26 6.86 7.89
CA GLU A 107 26.37 6.52 6.99
C GLU A 107 27.00 7.76 6.35
N ARG A 108 26.18 8.75 5.96
CA ARG A 108 26.66 10.00 5.36
C ARG A 108 27.48 10.85 6.33
N PHE A 109 27.16 10.81 7.63
CA PHE A 109 27.86 11.56 8.66
C PHE A 109 29.20 10.89 9.07
N TYR A 110 29.25 9.55 9.13
CA TYR A 110 30.47 8.83 9.53
C TYR A 110 31.53 8.69 8.42
N ARG A 111 31.15 8.92 7.15
CA ARG A 111 32.05 8.84 6.00
C ARG A 111 32.70 10.19 5.64
N GLY A 112 32.48 11.24 6.43
CA GLY A 112 33.00 12.60 6.25
C GLY A 112 34.14 12.97 7.19
#